data_AF-A0A2C0ZBU3-F1
#
_entry.id   AF-A0A2C0ZBU3-F1
#
_cell.length_a   1.000
_cell.length_b   1.000
_cell.length_c   1.000
_cell.angle_alpha   90.00
_cell.angle_beta   90.00
_cell.angle_gamma   90.00
#
_symmetry.space_group_name_H-M   'P 1'
#
loop_
_entity.id
_entity.type
_entity.pdbx_description
1 polymer ?
#
loop_
_entity_poly.entity_id
_entity_poly.type
_entity_poly.pdbx_seq_one_letter_code
_entity_poly.pdbx_strand_id
1 'polypeptide(L)'
;MNVLVIGLLFLIAGVTFFLSVLFKYTKEENQKTVKNLEWVKEDTYAKLEEQDVILFQKIASKSSILAKIILLILAVIPIVIGVFALIVFFLG
;
A
#
# COMPACT_ATOMS: atom_id res chain seq x y z
N MET A 1 15.29 16.86 10.41
CA MET A 1 15.70 15.46 10.15
C MET A 1 16.52 15.47 8.86
N ASN A 2 17.72 14.85 8.84
CA ASN A 2 18.61 14.89 7.68
C ASN A 2 17.94 14.20 6.47
N VAL A 3 18.08 14.75 5.26
CA VAL A 3 17.49 14.21 4.01
C VAL A 3 17.90 12.75 3.80
N LEU A 4 19.12 12.38 4.19
CA LEU A 4 19.61 11.01 4.20
C LEU A 4 18.74 10.07 5.07
N VAL A 5 18.35 10.52 6.27
CA VAL A 5 17.53 9.73 7.19
C VAL A 5 16.11 9.56 6.64
N ILE A 6 15.55 10.62 6.03
CA ILE A 6 14.24 10.57 5.37
C ILE A 6 14.29 9.58 4.21
N GLY A 7 15.30 9.67 3.34
CA GLY A 7 15.45 8.77 2.19
C GLY A 7 15.58 7.31 2.61
N LEU A 8 16.42 7.00 3.60
CA LEU A 8 16.57 5.65 4.13
C LEU A 8 15.28 5.10 4.74
N LEU A 9 14.56 5.90 5.54
CA LEU A 9 13.30 5.46 6.15
C LEU A 9 12.24 5.12 5.12
N PHE A 10 12.05 5.99 4.11
CA PHE A 10 11.10 5.74 3.03
C PHE A 10 11.50 4.55 2.17
N LEU A 11 12.80 4.39 1.88
CA LEU A 11 13.31 3.27 1.10
C LEU A 11 13.11 1.94 1.84
N ILE A 12 13.52 1.86 3.11
CA ILE A 12 13.39 0.64 3.91
C ILE A 12 11.91 0.29 4.09
N ALA A 13 11.08 1.26 4.50
CA ALA A 13 9.64 1.03 4.67
C ALA A 13 8.97 0.59 3.36
N GLY A 14 9.30 1.24 2.25
CA GLY A 14 8.77 0.90 0.93
C GLY A 14 9.17 -0.49 0.47
N VAL A 15 10.45 -0.86 0.63
CA VAL A 15 10.95 -2.20 0.29
C VAL A 15 10.32 -3.27 1.18
N THR A 16 10.25 -3.04 2.50
CA THR A 16 9.59 -3.98 3.43
C THR A 16 8.13 -4.16 3.08
N PHE A 17 7.40 -3.07 2.78
CA PHE A 17 6.01 -3.14 2.38
C PHE A 17 5.84 -3.90 1.05
N PHE A 18 6.69 -3.62 0.04
CA PHE A 18 6.69 -4.33 -1.24
C PHE A 18 6.92 -5.84 -1.06
N LEU A 19 7.91 -6.23 -0.27
CA LEU A 19 8.19 -7.64 0.04
C LEU A 19 7.03 -8.29 0.79
N SER A 20 6.40 -7.58 1.72
CA SER A 20 5.21 -8.07 2.42
C SER A 20 4.06 -8.32 1.44
N VAL A 21 3.80 -7.40 0.51
CA VAL A 21 2.76 -7.62 -0.52
C VAL A 21 3.15 -8.78 -1.43
N LEU A 22 4.42 -8.94 -1.79
CA LEU A 22 4.88 -10.02 -2.67
C LEU A 22 4.70 -11.40 -2.04
N PHE A 23 5.14 -11.56 -0.79
CA PHE A 23 5.25 -12.87 -0.12
C PHE A 23 4.07 -13.21 0.80
N LYS A 24 3.53 -12.23 1.54
CA LYS A 24 2.44 -12.50 2.48
C LYS A 24 1.07 -12.47 1.82
N TYR A 25 0.85 -11.58 0.85
CA TYR A 25 -0.47 -11.42 0.22
C TYR A 25 -0.88 -12.67 -0.59
N THR A 26 -1.60 -13.56 0.09
CA THR A 26 -2.19 -14.81 -0.41
C THR A 26 -3.70 -14.68 -0.53
N LYS A 27 -4.35 -15.61 -1.26
CA LYS A 27 -5.82 -15.63 -1.42
C LYS A 27 -6.56 -15.70 -0.08
N GLU A 28 -6.02 -16.45 0.88
CA GLU A 28 -6.58 -16.61 2.22
C GLU A 28 -6.46 -15.32 3.04
N GLU A 29 -5.31 -14.63 2.98
CA GLU A 29 -5.11 -13.35 3.67
C GLU A 29 -6.01 -12.26 3.06
N ASN A 30 -6.20 -12.29 1.74
CA ASN A 30 -7.15 -11.42 1.04
C ASN A 30 -8.60 -11.67 1.50
N GLN A 31 -9.03 -12.93 1.65
CA GLN A 31 -10.36 -13.24 2.20
C GLN A 31 -10.52 -12.77 3.65
N LYS A 32 -9.49 -12.94 4.49
CA LYS A 32 -9.50 -12.44 5.87
C LYS A 32 -9.60 -10.92 5.92
N THR A 33 -8.89 -10.24 5.02
CA THR A 33 -8.91 -8.77 4.89
C THR A 33 -10.28 -8.27 4.43
N VAL A 34 -10.89 -8.92 3.44
CA VAL A 34 -12.24 -8.59 2.94
C VAL A 34 -13.30 -8.76 4.04
N LYS A 35 -13.23 -9.86 4.81
CA LYS A 35 -14.12 -10.13 5.94
C LYS A 35 -13.96 -9.09 7.06
N ASN A 36 -12.71 -8.74 7.36
CA ASN A 36 -12.42 -7.67 8.32
C ASN A 36 -12.84 -6.28 7.86
N LEU A 37 -13.21 -6.09 6.59
CA LEU A 37 -13.70 -4.81 6.04
C LEU A 37 -15.21 -4.82 5.82
N GLU A 38 -15.94 -5.89 6.19
CA GLU A 38 -17.40 -5.93 6.03
C GLU A 38 -18.12 -4.83 6.82
N TRP A 39 -17.58 -4.39 7.96
CA TRP A 39 -18.12 -3.26 8.74
C TRP A 39 -18.11 -1.93 7.97
N VAL A 40 -17.21 -1.77 6.99
CA VAL A 40 -17.11 -0.55 6.17
C VAL A 40 -18.30 -0.43 5.20
N LYS A 41 -19.05 -1.51 4.94
CA LYS A 41 -20.25 -1.47 4.07
C LYS A 41 -21.48 -0.84 4.73
N GLU A 42 -21.55 -0.80 6.06
CA GLU A 42 -22.76 -0.31 6.75
C GLU A 42 -22.79 1.21 6.87
N ASP A 43 -21.64 1.90 6.77
CA ASP A 43 -21.58 3.36 6.80
C ASP A 43 -21.83 3.97 5.41
N THR A 44 -23.08 4.36 5.19
CA THR A 44 -23.57 4.97 3.93
C THR A 44 -23.05 6.40 3.71
N TYR A 45 -22.36 7.00 4.70
CA TYR A 45 -21.81 8.36 4.67
C TYR A 45 -20.28 8.39 4.55
N ALA A 46 -19.73 7.41 3.84
CA ALA A 46 -18.32 7.28 3.65
C ALA A 46 -17.71 8.54 3.00
N LYS A 47 -16.77 9.19 3.70
CA LYS A 47 -15.99 10.32 3.15
C LYS A 47 -15.30 9.89 1.85
N LEU A 48 -14.89 10.85 1.03
CA LEU A 48 -14.17 10.60 -0.23
C LEU A 48 -12.98 9.63 -0.06
N GLU A 49 -12.28 9.72 1.08
CA GLU A 49 -11.18 8.83 1.46
C GLU A 49 -11.63 7.37 1.71
N GLU A 50 -12.86 7.16 2.17
CA GLU A 50 -13.44 5.85 2.43
C GLU A 50 -14.03 5.23 1.16
N GLN A 51 -14.39 6.03 0.15
CA GLN A 51 -14.81 5.51 -1.16
C GLN A 51 -13.69 4.71 -1.85
N ASP A 52 -12.44 5.17 -1.74
CA ASP A 52 -11.29 4.43 -2.27
C ASP A 52 -11.09 3.09 -1.56
N VAL A 53 -11.35 3.04 -0.25
CA VAL A 53 -11.31 1.81 0.55
C VAL A 53 -12.42 0.84 0.13
N ILE A 54 -13.64 1.35 -0.09
CA ILE A 54 -14.78 0.55 -0.56
C ILE A 54 -14.52 -0.01 -1.96
N LEU A 55 -13.96 0.81 -2.87
CA LEU A 55 -13.56 0.36 -4.21
C LEU A 55 -12.47 -0.71 -4.14
N PHE A 56 -11.45 -0.50 -3.32
CA PHE A 56 -10.40 -1.49 -3.10
C PHE A 56 -10.96 -2.79 -2.53
N GLN A 57 -11.86 -2.75 -1.54
CA GLN A 57 -12.53 -3.93 -1.00
C GLN A 57 -13.35 -4.67 -2.06
N LYS A 58 -14.06 -3.93 -2.92
CA LYS A 58 -14.84 -4.52 -4.03
C LYS A 58 -13.93 -5.19 -5.07
N ILE A 59 -12.75 -4.64 -5.33
CA ILE A 59 -11.73 -5.25 -6.20
C ILE A 59 -11.11 -6.47 -5.52
N ALA A 60 -10.72 -6.36 -4.25
CA ALA A 60 -10.13 -7.42 -3.44
C ALA A 60 -11.06 -8.62 -3.29
N SER A 61 -12.36 -8.39 -3.11
CA SER A 61 -13.37 -9.45 -3.05
C SER A 61 -13.61 -10.16 -4.38
N LYS A 62 -13.43 -9.47 -5.51
CA LYS A 62 -13.59 -10.06 -6.86
C LYS A 62 -12.32 -10.71 -7.40
N SER A 63 -11.15 -10.16 -7.09
CA SER A 63 -9.88 -10.65 -7.61
C SER A 63 -8.71 -10.30 -6.69
N SER A 64 -8.17 -11.33 -6.03
CA SER A 64 -6.97 -11.22 -5.21
C SER A 64 -5.74 -10.79 -6.03
N ILE A 65 -5.70 -11.12 -7.32
CA ILE A 65 -4.59 -10.78 -8.21
C ILE A 65 -4.60 -9.28 -8.52
N LEU A 66 -5.76 -8.72 -8.85
CA LEU A 66 -5.92 -7.28 -9.09
C LEU A 66 -5.59 -6.46 -7.84
N ALA A 67 -6.10 -6.89 -6.67
CA ALA A 67 -5.77 -6.21 -5.42
C ALA A 67 -4.27 -6.27 -5.09
N LYS A 68 -3.61 -7.41 -5.34
CA LYS A 68 -2.16 -7.54 -5.19
C LYS A 68 -1.40 -6.60 -6.12
N ILE A 69 -1.82 -6.48 -7.37
CA ILE A 69 -1.20 -5.56 -8.34
C ILE A 69 -1.34 -4.10 -7.87
N ILE A 70 -2.53 -3.70 -7.41
CA ILE A 70 -2.77 -2.34 -6.90
C ILE A 70 -1.89 -2.05 -5.69
N LEU A 71 -1.80 -3.00 -4.73
CA LEU A 71 -0.93 -2.86 -3.56
C LEU A 71 0.56 -2.79 -3.94
N LEU A 72 0.99 -3.54 -4.96
CA LEU A 72 2.37 -3.46 -5.46
C LEU A 72 2.64 -2.08 -6.09
N ILE A 73 1.71 -1.53 -6.86
CA ILE A 73 1.85 -0.17 -7.41
C ILE A 73 1.93 0.86 -6.28
N LEU A 74 1.07 0.73 -5.27
CA LEU A 74 1.09 1.61 -4.11
C LEU A 74 2.40 1.50 -3.32
N ALA A 75 2.99 0.29 -3.25
CA ALA A 75 4.27 0.04 -2.60
C ALA A 75 5.47 0.68 -3.32
N VAL A 76 5.37 0.90 -4.63
CA VAL A 76 6.43 1.55 -5.41
C VAL A 76 6.56 3.04 -5.05
N ILE A 77 5.47 3.71 -4.65
CA ILE A 77 5.47 5.14 -4.32
C ILE A 77 6.49 5.48 -3.22
N PRO A 78 6.47 4.87 -2.02
CA PRO A 78 7.47 5.18 -0.99
C PRO A 78 8.90 4.80 -1.41
N ILE A 79 9.08 3.77 -2.24
CA ILE A 79 10.41 3.42 -2.78
C ILE A 79 10.93 4.54 -3.66
N VAL A 80 10.13 5.06 -4.59
CA VAL A 80 10.51 6.16 -5.50
C VAL A 80 10.86 7.41 -4.70
N ILE A 81 10.05 7.75 -3.69
CA ILE A 81 10.32 8.89 -2.79
C ILE A 81 11.66 8.69 -2.04
N GLY A 82 11.89 7.48 -1.51
CA GLY A 82 13.12 7.14 -0.80
C GLY A 82 14.36 7.25 -1.70
N VAL A 83 14.30 6.68 -2.91
CA VAL A 83 15.38 6.78 -3.90
C VAL A 83 15.64 8.23 -4.29
N PHE A 84 14.60 9.01 -4.57
CA PHE A 84 14.73 10.40 -4.97
C PHE A 84 15.38 11.25 -3.87
N ALA A 85 14.96 11.07 -2.62
CA ALA A 85 15.55 11.76 -1.47
C ALA A 85 17.05 11.41 -1.29
N LEU A 86 17.43 10.14 -1.50
CA LEU A 86 18.84 9.72 -1.45
C LEU A 86 19.65 10.33 -2.60
N ILE A 87 19.11 10.35 -3.82
CA ILE A 87 19.74 10.99 -4.99
C ILE A 87 20.02 12.47 -4.69
N VAL A 88 19.02 13.21 -4.21
CA VAL A 88 19.16 14.63 -3.87
C VAL A 88 20.23 14.85 -2.80
N PHE A 89 20.34 13.96 -1.81
CA PHE A 89 21.36 14.06 -0.77
C PHE A 89 22.79 13.81 -1.28
N PHE A 90 22.99 12.89 -2.23
CA PHE A 90 24.33 12.58 -2.76
C PHE A 90 24.79 13.52 -3.89
N LEU A 91 23.85 14.19 -4.57
CA LEU A 91 24.12 15.13 -5.67
C LEU A 91 24.12 16.60 -5.25
N GLY A 92 23.53 16.93 -4.09
CA GLY A 92 23.54 18.26 -3.48
C GLY A 92 24.66 18.41 -2.45
#